data_AF-A0AA41AQ99-F1
#
_entry.id   AF-A0AA41AQ99-F1
#
_cell.length_a   1.000
_cell.length_b   1.000
_cell.length_c   1.000
_cell.angle_alpha   90.00
_cell.angle_beta   90.00
_cell.angle_gamma   90.00
#
_symmetry.space_group_name_H-M   'P 1'
#
loop_
_entity.id
_entity.type
_entity.pdbx_description
1 polymer ?
#
loop_
_entity_poly.entity_id
_entity_poly.type
_entity_poly.pdbx_seq_one_letter_code
_entity_poly.pdbx_strand_id
1 'polypeptide(L)'
;MTTIDGFKKFRTHDLASLAECLAPEAYEGAGTAFLERVRDAVLNHVEEGLKETGEVLSEFIRWEREKIQDDVAKKAASQDTPTLWREFVDLGGYREDLTDWGTLNDPTPTGYAKECLFSIAFRLTSALLTEIKEG
;
A
#
# COMPACT_ATOMS: atom_id res chain seq x y z
N MET A 1 -19.95 -6.17 -11.71
CA MET A 1 -19.58 -4.79 -12.09
C MET A 1 -19.03 -4.15 -10.83
N THR A 2 -17.85 -4.61 -10.42
CA THR A 2 -17.15 -4.08 -9.25
C THR A 2 -16.01 -3.25 -9.81
N THR A 3 -16.40 -2.16 -10.46
CA THR A 3 -15.51 -1.24 -11.17
C THR A 3 -14.52 -0.65 -10.17
N ILE A 4 -13.33 -0.25 -10.63
CA ILE A 4 -12.32 0.53 -9.90
C ILE A 4 -12.94 1.64 -9.00
N ASP A 5 -14.08 2.22 -9.39
CA ASP A 5 -14.84 3.19 -8.60
C ASP A 5 -15.41 2.67 -7.26
N GLY A 6 -15.60 1.36 -7.09
CA GLY A 6 -15.95 0.73 -5.81
C GLY A 6 -14.83 0.84 -4.78
N PHE A 7 -13.57 0.76 -5.25
CA PHE A 7 -12.38 0.83 -4.40
C PHE A 7 -12.12 2.23 -3.86
N LYS A 8 -12.53 3.27 -4.59
CA LYS A 8 -12.52 4.66 -4.11
C LYS A 8 -13.38 4.88 -2.86
N LYS A 9 -14.28 3.94 -2.52
CA LYS A 9 -15.14 3.99 -1.34
C LYS A 9 -14.52 3.37 -0.10
N PHE A 10 -13.40 2.64 -0.22
CA PHE A 10 -12.71 2.11 0.95
C PHE A 10 -12.23 3.27 1.82
N ARG A 11 -12.75 3.28 3.04
CA ARG A 11 -12.38 4.24 4.08
C ARG A 11 -11.15 3.75 4.80
N THR A 12 -10.52 4.62 5.58
CA THR A 12 -9.29 4.34 6.33
C THR A 12 -9.33 3.02 7.09
N HIS A 13 -10.43 2.72 7.78
CA HIS A 13 -10.58 1.46 8.54
C HIS A 13 -10.58 0.23 7.64
N ASP A 14 -11.22 0.30 6.46
CA ASP A 14 -11.23 -0.79 5.50
C ASP A 14 -9.81 -1.04 4.97
N LEU A 15 -9.09 0.04 4.62
CA LEU A 15 -7.72 -0.03 4.13
C LEU A 15 -6.75 -0.55 5.20
N ALA A 16 -6.88 -0.09 6.44
CA ALA A 16 -6.05 -0.58 7.55
C ALA A 16 -6.29 -2.08 7.83
N SER A 17 -7.55 -2.53 7.73
CA SER A 17 -7.89 -3.95 7.86
C SER A 17 -7.29 -4.79 6.74
N LEU A 18 -7.34 -4.32 5.49
CA LEU A 18 -6.72 -5.02 4.35
C LEU A 18 -5.18 -5.04 4.45
N ALA A 19 -4.59 -4.02 5.04
CA ALA A 19 -3.16 -3.92 5.27
C ALA A 19 -2.68 -4.70 6.52
N GLU A 20 -3.62 -5.22 7.32
CA GLU A 20 -3.36 -5.87 8.61
C GLU A 20 -2.55 -4.98 9.56
N CYS A 21 -2.87 -3.68 9.61
CA CYS A 21 -2.14 -2.70 10.42
C CYS A 21 -3.06 -2.01 11.44
N LEU A 22 -2.49 -1.15 12.29
CA LEU A 22 -3.30 -0.32 13.17
C LEU A 22 -4.10 0.69 12.35
N ALA A 23 -5.38 0.82 12.68
CA ALA A 23 -6.21 1.88 12.13
C ALA A 23 -5.84 3.22 12.78
N PRO A 24 -5.51 4.25 11.99
CA PRO A 24 -5.31 5.61 12.50
C PRO A 24 -6.55 6.09 13.25
N GLU A 25 -6.36 6.71 14.43
CA GLU A 25 -7.48 7.28 15.20
C GLU A 25 -8.10 8.52 14.52
N ALA A 26 -7.29 9.27 13.77
CA ALA A 26 -7.72 10.48 13.07
C ALA A 26 -8.01 10.19 11.59
N TYR A 27 -9.21 10.58 11.15
CA TYR A 27 -9.63 10.50 9.74
C TYR A 27 -8.75 11.34 8.78
N GLU A 28 -8.00 12.32 9.28
CA GLU A 28 -7.09 13.18 8.49
C GLU A 28 -5.63 13.09 8.99
N GLY A 29 -5.25 11.94 9.57
CA GLY A 29 -3.90 11.68 10.08
C GLY A 29 -2.88 11.26 9.01
N ALA A 30 -1.60 11.22 9.37
CA ALA A 30 -0.53 10.82 8.46
C ALA A 30 -0.69 9.35 8.02
N GLY A 31 -1.08 8.46 8.94
CA GLY A 31 -1.41 7.08 8.60
C GLY A 31 -2.58 6.96 7.63
N THR A 32 -3.60 7.81 7.74
CA THR A 32 -4.73 7.82 6.80
C THR A 32 -4.25 8.23 5.40
N ALA A 33 -3.51 9.34 5.32
CA ALA A 33 -2.97 9.83 4.05
C ALA A 33 -2.05 8.79 3.38
N PHE A 34 -1.29 8.02 4.17
CA PHE A 34 -0.49 6.91 3.67
C PHE A 34 -1.36 5.82 3.01
N LEU A 35 -2.39 5.34 3.70
CA LEU A 35 -3.27 4.26 3.19
C LEU A 35 -4.00 4.69 1.91
N GLU A 36 -4.51 5.93 1.88
CA GLU A 36 -5.16 6.50 0.70
C GLU A 36 -4.20 6.66 -0.47
N ARG A 37 -2.98 7.14 -0.21
CA ARG A 37 -1.94 7.25 -1.24
C ARG A 37 -1.57 5.90 -1.85
N VAL A 38 -1.49 4.83 -1.04
CA VAL A 38 -1.26 3.47 -1.54
C VAL A 38 -2.44 3.02 -2.41
N ARG A 39 -3.69 3.18 -1.93
CA ARG A 39 -4.89 2.87 -2.71
C ARG A 39 -4.88 3.57 -4.06
N ASP A 40 -4.72 4.89 -4.06
CA ASP A 40 -4.80 5.70 -5.27
C ASP A 40 -3.67 5.37 -6.24
N ALA A 41 -2.46 5.07 -5.74
CA ALA A 41 -1.35 4.62 -6.57
C ALA A 41 -1.66 3.28 -7.27
N VAL A 42 -2.24 2.31 -6.56
CA VAL A 42 -2.65 1.02 -7.15
C VAL A 42 -3.70 1.24 -8.24
N LEU A 43 -4.72 2.05 -7.96
CA LEU A 43 -5.78 2.34 -8.93
C LEU A 43 -5.21 3.01 -10.19
N ASN A 44 -4.32 3.99 -10.02
CA ASN A 44 -3.68 4.66 -11.15
C ASN A 44 -2.85 3.68 -11.98
N HIS A 45 -2.03 2.83 -11.34
CA HIS A 45 -1.24 1.81 -12.05
C HIS A 45 -2.11 0.86 -12.87
N VAL A 46 -3.25 0.42 -12.33
CA VAL A 46 -4.18 -0.47 -13.04
C VAL A 46 -4.89 0.29 -14.16
N GLU A 47 -5.42 1.49 -13.90
CA GLU A 47 -6.13 2.29 -14.91
C GLU A 47 -5.23 2.68 -16.09
N GLU A 48 -4.00 3.12 -15.83
CA GLU A 48 -3.04 3.52 -16.85
C GLU A 48 -2.54 2.30 -17.63
N GLY A 49 -2.14 1.23 -16.94
CA GLY A 49 -1.64 0.03 -17.60
C GLY A 49 -2.67 -0.65 -18.51
N LEU A 50 -3.96 -0.66 -18.13
CA LEU A 50 -5.03 -1.15 -19.01
C LEU A 50 -5.25 -0.26 -20.24
N LYS A 51 -5.13 1.07 -20.09
CA LYS A 51 -5.23 2.01 -21.22
C LYS A 51 -4.07 1.83 -22.20
N GLU A 52 -2.87 1.56 -21.70
CA GLU A 52 -1.66 1.40 -22.51
C GLU A 52 -1.60 0.06 -23.25
N THR A 53 -1.97 -1.04 -22.56
CA THR A 53 -1.83 -2.40 -23.10
C THR A 53 -3.07 -2.86 -23.88
N GLY A 54 -4.26 -2.36 -23.52
CA GLY A 54 -5.54 -2.87 -24.02
C GLY A 54 -5.86 -4.29 -23.53
N GLU A 55 -5.16 -4.80 -22.53
CA GLU A 55 -5.38 -6.13 -21.96
C GLU A 55 -6.68 -6.21 -21.16
N VAL A 56 -7.14 -7.44 -20.91
CA VAL A 56 -8.23 -7.69 -19.98
C VAL A 56 -7.68 -7.62 -18.55
N LEU A 57 -8.42 -7.01 -17.63
CA LEU A 57 -8.05 -6.79 -16.22
C LEU A 57 -7.35 -7.98 -15.55
N SER A 58 -7.91 -9.18 -15.69
CA SER A 58 -7.37 -10.39 -15.07
C SER A 58 -5.98 -10.81 -15.58
N GLU A 59 -5.71 -10.57 -16.86
CA GLU A 59 -4.42 -10.85 -17.50
C GLU A 59 -3.40 -9.79 -17.12
N PHE A 60 -3.78 -8.52 -17.16
CA PHE A 60 -2.95 -7.40 -16.72
C PHE A 60 -2.47 -7.60 -15.27
N ILE A 61 -3.40 -7.87 -14.34
CA ILE A 61 -3.03 -8.11 -12.93
C ILE A 61 -2.14 -9.34 -12.80
N ARG A 62 -2.33 -10.40 -13.60
CA ARG A 62 -1.49 -11.60 -13.53
C ARG A 62 -0.03 -11.28 -13.85
N TRP A 63 0.22 -10.44 -14.84
CA TRP A 63 1.57 -10.12 -15.31
C TRP A 63 2.23 -8.97 -14.55
N GLU A 64 1.45 -7.96 -14.14
CA GLU A 64 1.99 -6.74 -13.54
C GLU A 64 1.90 -6.71 -12.00
N ARG A 65 1.27 -7.70 -11.35
CA ARG A 65 1.06 -7.70 -9.88
C ARG A 65 2.33 -7.43 -9.10
N GLU A 66 3.39 -8.20 -9.31
CA GLU A 66 4.63 -8.07 -8.54
C GLU A 66 5.25 -6.69 -8.72
N LYS A 67 5.27 -6.19 -9.96
CA LYS A 67 5.80 -4.87 -10.29
C LYS A 67 5.00 -3.75 -9.62
N ILE A 68 3.67 -3.82 -9.65
CA ILE A 68 2.80 -2.83 -8.99
C ILE A 68 3.01 -2.86 -7.47
N GLN A 69 3.07 -4.04 -6.87
CA GLN A 69 3.33 -4.19 -5.43
C GLN A 69 4.64 -3.51 -5.02
N ASP A 70 5.72 -3.81 -5.74
CA ASP A 70 7.04 -3.26 -5.49
C ASP A 70 7.09 -1.74 -5.70
N ASP A 71 6.57 -1.26 -6.82
CA ASP A 71 6.65 0.15 -7.20
C ASP A 71 5.82 1.04 -6.25
N VAL A 72 4.63 0.58 -5.88
CA VAL A 72 3.76 1.30 -4.94
C VAL A 72 4.37 1.28 -3.55
N ALA A 73 4.81 0.12 -3.06
CA ALA A 73 5.35 0.00 -1.70
C ALA A 73 6.65 0.79 -1.53
N LYS A 74 7.56 0.78 -2.51
CA LYS A 74 8.82 1.58 -2.47
C LYS A 74 8.58 3.08 -2.33
N LYS A 75 7.46 3.57 -2.87
CA LYS A 75 7.12 5.01 -2.90
C LYS A 75 6.10 5.41 -1.82
N ALA A 76 5.59 4.46 -1.05
CA ALA A 76 4.46 4.68 -0.14
C ALA A 76 4.82 5.58 1.05
N ALA A 77 6.00 5.38 1.65
CA ALA A 77 6.44 6.13 2.83
C ALA A 77 6.85 7.57 2.48
N SER A 78 6.52 8.51 3.35
CA SER A 78 6.92 9.90 3.19
C SER A 78 8.45 10.06 3.21
N GLN A 79 8.97 10.95 2.36
CA GLN A 79 10.39 11.35 2.40
C GLN A 79 10.65 12.40 3.49
N ASP A 80 9.59 13.08 3.96
CA ASP A 80 9.67 13.99 5.09
C ASP A 80 9.75 13.19 6.40
N THR A 81 10.87 13.32 7.11
CA THR A 81 11.17 12.49 8.30
C THR A 81 10.12 12.61 9.41
N PRO A 82 9.65 13.81 9.81
CA PRO A 82 8.56 13.94 10.77
C PRO A 82 7.27 13.22 10.35
N THR A 83 6.90 13.35 9.07
CA THR A 83 5.70 12.68 8.53
C THR A 83 5.87 11.17 8.52
N LEU A 84 7.03 10.66 8.09
CA LEU A 84 7.34 9.22 8.09
C LEU A 84 7.19 8.61 9.49
N TRP A 85 7.69 9.28 10.54
CA TRP A 85 7.55 8.76 11.89
C TRP A 85 6.10 8.75 12.37
N ARG A 86 5.28 9.72 11.95
CA ARG A 86 3.83 9.71 12.24
C ARG A 86 3.14 8.57 11.52
N GLU A 87 3.43 8.37 10.23
CA GLU A 87 2.92 7.23 9.45
C GLU A 87 3.29 5.91 10.15
N PHE A 88 4.55 5.75 10.55
CA PHE A 88 5.04 4.56 11.25
C PHE A 88 4.30 4.30 12.57
N VAL A 89 4.08 5.31 13.40
CA VAL A 89 3.39 5.14 14.69
C VAL A 89 1.89 4.90 14.48
N ASP A 90 1.23 5.71 13.64
CA ASP A 90 -0.21 5.63 13.38
C ASP A 90 -0.63 4.25 12.86
N LEU A 91 0.20 3.66 11.99
CA LEU A 91 -0.07 2.35 11.39
C LEU A 91 0.48 1.19 12.21
N GLY A 92 1.12 1.47 13.35
CA GLY A 92 1.67 0.42 14.22
C GLY A 92 2.88 -0.29 13.63
N GLY A 93 3.69 0.39 12.82
CA GLY A 93 4.88 -0.17 12.16
C GLY A 93 5.88 -0.81 13.14
N TYR A 94 5.89 -0.40 14.41
CA TYR A 94 6.68 -1.03 15.47
C TYR A 94 6.27 -2.47 15.82
N ARG A 95 5.14 -2.96 15.27
CA ARG A 95 4.64 -4.34 15.42
C ARG A 95 4.97 -5.22 14.23
N GLU A 96 5.50 -4.64 13.14
CA GLU A 96 5.83 -5.37 11.94
C GLU A 96 6.97 -6.36 12.22
N ASP A 97 6.79 -7.58 11.71
CA ASP A 97 7.85 -8.57 11.66
C ASP A 97 8.51 -8.52 10.29
N LEU A 98 9.80 -8.20 10.26
CA LEU A 98 10.58 -8.06 9.04
C LEU A 98 11.46 -9.29 8.74
N THR A 99 11.34 -10.38 9.50
CA THR A 99 12.16 -11.59 9.29
C THR A 99 12.04 -12.14 7.87
N ASP A 100 10.87 -12.00 7.25
CA ASP A 100 10.58 -12.52 5.91
C ASP A 100 11.24 -11.69 4.80
N TRP A 101 11.61 -10.43 5.09
CA TRP A 101 12.27 -9.53 4.14
C TRP A 101 13.80 -9.65 4.15
N GLY A 102 14.35 -10.49 5.05
CA GLY A 102 15.78 -10.74 5.13
C GLY A 102 16.54 -9.63 5.87
N THR A 103 17.72 -9.27 5.35
CA THR A 103 18.57 -8.25 6.00
C THR A 103 18.12 -6.86 5.59
N LEU A 104 17.95 -5.97 6.57
CA LEU A 104 17.62 -4.57 6.32
C LEU A 104 18.67 -3.92 5.42
N ASN A 105 18.22 -3.26 4.36
CA ASN A 105 19.09 -2.52 3.45
C ASN A 105 19.75 -1.31 4.15
N ASP A 106 19.02 -0.71 5.09
CA ASP A 106 19.48 0.40 5.92
C ASP A 106 19.26 0.04 7.40
N PRO A 107 20.34 -0.21 8.17
CA PRO A 107 20.24 -0.63 9.58
C PRO A 107 19.95 0.53 10.54
N THR A 108 19.67 1.75 10.04
CA THR A 108 19.25 2.87 10.90
C THR A 108 17.80 2.73 11.37
N PRO A 109 17.39 3.41 12.46
CA PRO A 109 15.99 3.43 12.87
C PRO A 109 15.03 3.95 11.78
N THR A 110 15.48 4.90 10.97
CA THR A 110 14.72 5.40 9.82
C THR A 110 14.61 4.35 8.72
N GLY A 111 15.68 3.61 8.44
CA GLY A 111 15.68 2.47 7.52
C GLY A 111 14.67 1.41 7.95
N TYR A 112 14.70 1.02 9.23
CA TYR A 112 13.72 0.08 9.80
C TYR A 112 12.28 0.56 9.64
N ALA A 113 12.00 1.83 9.95
CA ALA A 113 10.66 2.41 9.81
C ALA A 113 10.17 2.40 8.36
N LYS A 114 11.07 2.66 7.39
CA LYS A 114 10.76 2.57 5.95
C LYS A 114 10.40 1.15 5.53
N GLU A 115 11.17 0.16 5.97
CA GLU A 115 10.91 -1.25 5.64
C GLU A 115 9.59 -1.75 6.27
N CYS A 116 9.25 -1.30 7.48
CA CYS A 116 7.94 -1.59 8.09
C CYS A 116 6.78 -1.00 7.27
N LEU A 117 6.89 0.28 6.89
CA LEU A 117 5.89 0.94 6.05
C LEU A 117 5.81 0.30 4.65
N PHE A 118 6.95 -0.13 4.10
CA PHE A 118 7.00 -0.90 2.87
C PHE A 118 6.20 -2.19 2.99
N SER A 119 6.40 -2.98 4.07
CA SER A 119 5.67 -4.23 4.28
C SER A 119 4.15 -4.01 4.38
N ILE A 120 3.71 -2.98 5.10
CA ILE A 120 2.29 -2.60 5.21
C ILE A 120 1.72 -2.21 3.83
N ALA A 121 2.42 -1.37 3.07
CA ALA A 121 1.99 -0.98 1.73
C ALA A 121 1.94 -2.15 0.75
N PHE A 122 2.89 -3.09 0.86
CA PHE A 122 2.94 -4.30 0.04
C PHE A 122 1.72 -5.18 0.30
N ARG A 123 1.38 -5.43 1.58
CA ARG A 123 0.17 -6.19 1.96
C ARG A 123 -1.10 -5.52 1.45
N LEU A 124 -1.24 -4.22 1.68
CA LEU A 124 -2.40 -3.45 1.18
C LEU A 124 -2.53 -3.53 -0.34
N THR A 125 -1.42 -3.37 -1.06
CA THR A 125 -1.40 -3.45 -2.53
C THR A 125 -1.81 -4.85 -3.01
N SER A 126 -1.29 -5.90 -2.37
CA SER A 126 -1.68 -7.29 -2.66
C SER A 126 -3.18 -7.51 -2.48
N ALA A 127 -3.73 -7.05 -1.36
CA ALA A 127 -5.14 -7.19 -1.03
C ALA A 127 -6.03 -6.44 -2.04
N LEU A 128 -5.69 -5.18 -2.35
CA LEU A 128 -6.42 -4.39 -3.34
C LEU A 128 -6.41 -5.03 -4.74
N LEU A 129 -5.25 -5.53 -5.19
CA LEU A 129 -5.17 -6.22 -6.48
C LEU A 129 -5.97 -7.53 -6.51
N THR A 130 -6.05 -8.26 -5.40
CA THR A 130 -6.92 -9.44 -5.28
C THR A 130 -8.38 -9.03 -5.43
N GLU A 131 -8.83 -8.07 -4.63
CA GLU A 131 -10.21 -7.59 -4.66
C GLU A 131 -10.61 -7.03 -6.02
N ILE A 132 -9.73 -6.26 -6.68
CA ILE A 132 -9.97 -5.72 -8.03
C ILE A 132 -10.13 -6.84 -9.05
N LYS A 133 -9.37 -7.93 -8.92
CA LYS A 133 -9.43 -9.07 -9.84
C LYS A 133 -10.69 -9.93 -9.63
N GLU A 134 -11.14 -10.06 -8.39
CA GLU A 134 -12.25 -10.94 -7.99
C GLU A 134 -13.63 -10.27 -8.04
N GLY A 135 -13.68 -8.94 -8.03
CA GLY A 135 -14.92 -8.15 -8.19
C GLY A 135 -15.44 -8.04 -9.62
#